data_AF-A0A950AS03-F1
#
_entry.id   AF-A0A950AS03-F1
#
_cell.length_a   1.000
_cell.length_b   1.000
_cell.length_c   1.000
_cell.angle_alpha   90.00
_cell.angle_beta   90.00
_cell.angle_gamma   90.00
#
_symmetry.space_group_name_H-M   'P 1'
#
loop_
_entity.id
_entity.type
_entity.pdbx_description
1 polymer ?
#
loop_
_entity_poly.entity_id
_entity_poly.type
_entity_poly.pdbx_seq_one_letter_code
_entity_poly.pdbx_strand_id
1 'polypeptide(L)' 'MIACHCRVSSARQETDSQKPEVRRWLQGNGIDPSAVEWFEDKETGRTLKRPAFDRLRKAVFAGTIKTVVATSPISPFFL' A
#
# COMPACT_ATOMS: atom_id res chain seq x y z
N MET A 1 -1.27 -9.63 -10.78
CA MET A 1 -2.05 -9.15 -9.63
C MET A 1 -1.61 -7.73 -9.30
N ILE A 2 -2.53 -6.87 -8.86
CA ILE A 2 -2.25 -5.48 -8.48
C ILE A 2 -2.30 -5.38 -6.96
N ALA A 3 -1.30 -4.75 -6.37
CA ALA A 3 -1.26 -4.45 -4.94
C ALA A 3 -1.37 -2.96 -4.68
N CYS A 4 -2.08 -2.61 -3.61
CA CYS A 4 -2.13 -1.26 -3.06
C CYS A 4 -1.45 -1.26 -1.70
N HIS A 5 -0.38 -0.48 -1.54
CA HIS A 5 0.28 -0.27 -0.25
C HIS A 5 -0.08 1.10 0.31
N CYS A 6 -0.54 1.10 1.57
CA CYS A 6 -0.85 2.33 2.29
C CYS A 6 -0.13 2.33 3.64
N ARG A 7 0.48 3.47 3.99
CA ARG A 7 1.12 3.70 5.28
C ARG A 7 0.44 4.85 6.01
N VAL A 8 -0.11 4.58 7.20
CA VAL A 8 -0.78 5.60 8.03
C VAL A 8 -0.01 5.82 9.33
N SER A 9 0.35 7.07 9.62
CA SER A 9 1.13 7.47 10.81
C SER A 9 0.27 7.88 12.02
N SER A 10 -1.01 8.19 11.79
CA SER A 10 -1.97 8.49 12.86
C SER A 10 -3.35 7.94 12.50
N ALA A 11 -3.97 7.24 13.45
CA ALA A 11 -5.18 6.44 13.19
C ALA A 11 -6.41 7.26 12.78
N ARG A 12 -6.41 8.57 13.00
CA ARG A 12 -7.63 9.41 12.99
C ARG A 12 -7.71 10.43 11.86
N GLN A 13 -6.60 10.82 11.23
CA GLN A 13 -6.60 11.85 10.17
C GLN A 13 -6.13 11.32 8.81
N GLU A 14 -5.15 10.42 8.77
CA GLU A 14 -4.59 9.92 7.50
C GLU A 14 -5.42 8.79 6.87
N THR A 15 -6.10 7.98 7.69
CA THR A 15 -6.91 6.84 7.23
C THR A 15 -8.08 7.28 6.34
N ASP A 16 -8.64 8.47 6.59
CA ASP A 16 -9.80 9.01 5.85
C ASP A 16 -9.43 9.66 4.51
N SER A 17 -8.16 10.02 4.26
CA SER A 17 -7.77 10.66 2.99
C SER A 17 -7.08 9.74 1.99
N GLN A 18 -6.24 8.79 2.44
CA GLN A 18 -5.42 8.01 1.52
C GLN A 18 -6.19 6.87 0.80
N LYS A 19 -7.05 6.14 1.51
CA LYS A 19 -7.81 5.02 0.91
C LYS A 19 -8.81 5.50 -0.14
N PRO A 20 -9.58 6.59 0.07
CA PRO A 20 -10.47 7.12 -0.95
C PRO A 20 -9.72 7.57 -2.21
N GLU A 21 -8.53 8.14 -2.06
CA GLU A 21 -7.71 8.56 -3.20
C GLU A 21 -7.24 7.37 -4.04
N VAL A 22 -6.72 6.31 -3.39
CA VAL A 22 -6.34 5.07 -4.11
C VAL A 22 -7.56 4.44 -4.77
N ARG A 23 -8.71 4.39 -4.09
CA ARG A 23 -9.95 3.88 -4.69
C ARG A 23 -10.37 4.69 -5.91
N ARG A 24 -10.26 6.02 -5.85
CA ARG A 24 -10.54 6.90 -7.00
C ARG A 24 -9.58 6.63 -8.16
N TRP A 25 -8.29 6.43 -7.87
CA TRP A 25 -7.31 6.07 -8.88
C TRP A 25 -7.64 4.70 -9.52
N LEU A 26 -7.98 3.70 -8.71
CA LEU A 26 -8.38 2.38 -9.20
C LEU A 26 -9.60 2.46 -10.11
N GLN A 27 -10.65 3.18 -9.68
CA GLN A 27 -11.85 3.42 -10.48
C GLN A 27 -11.54 4.13 -11.80
N GLY A 28 -10.68 5.16 -11.77
CA GLY A 28 -10.24 5.87 -12.97
C GLY A 28 -9.45 5.01 -13.94
N ASN A 29 -8.82 3.93 -13.47
CA ASN A 29 -8.10 2.95 -14.29
C ASN A 29 -8.96 1.72 -14.63
N GLY A 30 -10.25 1.71 -14.30
CA GLY A 30 -11.14 0.57 -14.54
C GLY A 30 -10.81 -0.68 -13.72
N ILE A 31 -10.09 -0.51 -12.61
CA ILE A 31 -9.68 -1.61 -11.72
C ILE A 31 -10.69 -1.73 -10.59
N ASP A 32 -11.27 -2.93 -10.44
CA ASP A 32 -12.14 -3.23 -9.31
C ASP A 32 -11.33 -3.24 -8.00
N PRO A 33 -11.71 -2.42 -6.98
CA PRO A 33 -11.05 -2.43 -5.68
C PRO A 33 -11.08 -3.76 -4.93
N SER A 34 -11.96 -4.69 -5.30
CA SER A 34 -12.00 -6.06 -4.79
C SER A 34 -10.98 -6.99 -5.46
N ALA A 35 -10.48 -6.63 -6.64
CA ALA A 35 -9.46 -7.37 -7.39
C ALA A 35 -8.02 -6.98 -7.01
N VAL A 36 -7.84 -6.05 -6.05
CA VAL A 36 -6.53 -5.62 -5.56
C VAL A 36 -6.27 -6.09 -4.14
N GLU A 37 -5.02 -6.43 -3.86
CA GLU A 37 -4.59 -6.80 -2.51
C GLU A 37 -4.08 -5.57 -1.76
N TRP A 38 -4.65 -5.31 -0.58
CA TRP A 38 -4.31 -4.15 0.25
C TRP A 38 -3.26 -4.53 1.30
N PHE A 39 -2.13 -3.81 1.28
CA PHE A 39 -1.04 -3.93 2.24
C PHE A 39 -0.99 -2.67 3.10
N GLU A 40 -1.44 -2.77 4.34
CA GLU A 40 -1.57 -1.63 5.24
C GLU A 40 -0.56 -1.70 6.39
N ASP A 41 0.29 -0.69 6.49
CA ASP A 41 1.19 -0.51 7.64
C ASP A 41 0.74 0.69 8.49
N LYS A 42 0.71 0.48 9.81
CA LYS A 42 0.42 1.52 10.79
C LYS A 42 1.69 1.91 11.54
N GLU A 43 2.19 3.11 11.27
CA GLU A 43 3.38 3.65 11.92
C GLU A 43 2.95 4.42 13.18
N THR A 44 2.86 3.72 14.31
CA THR A 44 2.93 4.43 15.59
C THR A 44 4.40 4.77 15.78
N GLY A 45 4.75 6.04 16.03
CA GLY A 45 6.13 6.58 16.02
C GLY A 45 7.15 5.92 16.97
N ARG A 46 6.85 4.74 17.52
CA ARG A 46 7.68 3.88 18.35
C ARG A 46 8.22 2.65 17.61
N THR A 47 7.76 2.33 16.40
CA THR A 47 8.20 1.13 15.66
C THR A 47 8.36 1.40 14.15
N LEU A 48 9.53 1.05 13.62
CA LEU A 48 9.85 1.05 12.19
C LEU A 48 9.43 -0.26 11.48
N LYS A 49 8.76 -1.18 12.19
CA LYS A 49 8.36 -2.47 11.62
C LYS A 49 7.27 -2.26 10.56
N ARG A 50 7.51 -2.77 9.35
CA ARG A 50 6.61 -2.69 8.18
C ARG A 50 6.20 -4.09 7.69
N PRO A 51 5.42 -4.84 8.50
CA PRO A 51 5.06 -6.21 8.17
C PRO A 51 4.20 -6.34 6.89
N ALA A 52 3.44 -5.31 6.50
CA ALA A 52 2.70 -5.34 5.25
C ALA A 52 3.62 -5.09 4.05
N PHE A 53 4.56 -4.15 4.16
CA PHE A 53 5.61 -3.94 3.16
C PHE A 53 6.47 -5.20 2.95
N ASP A 54 6.82 -5.92 4.01
CA ASP A 54 7.59 -7.16 3.89
C ASP A 54 6.81 -8.26 3.14
N ARG A 55 5.50 -8.37 3.37
CA ARG A 55 4.64 -9.30 2.63
C ARG A 55 4.52 -8.92 1.16
N LEU A 56 4.34 -7.63 0.88
CA LEU A 56 4.33 -7.10 -0.49
C LEU A 56 5.63 -7.44 -1.21
N ARG A 57 6.77 -7.16 -0.57
CA ARG A 57 8.10 -7.44 -1.11
C ARG A 57 8.24 -8.92 -1.50
N LYS A 58 7.86 -9.83 -0.60
CA LYS A 58 7.88 -11.28 -0.88
C LYS A 58 6.98 -11.65 -2.07
N ALA A 59 5.78 -11.06 -2.16
CA ALA A 59 4.83 -11.33 -3.23
C ALA A 59 5.26 -10.75 -4.59
N VAL A 60 6.01 -9.63 -4.58
CA VAL A 60 6.68 -9.09 -5.77
C VAL A 60 7.82 -10.00 -6.21
N PHE A 61 8.70 -10.41 -5.29
CA PHE A 61 9.81 -11.32 -5.61
C PHE A 61 9.35 -12.71 -6.06
N ALA A 62 8.21 -13.19 -5.56
CA ALA A 62 7.58 -14.41 -6.03
C ALA A 62 6.93 -14.28 -7.43
N GLY A 63 6.90 -13.07 -8.02
CA GLY A 63 6.28 -12.80 -9.32
C GLY A 63 4.75 -12.79 -9.29
N THR A 64 4.13 -12.87 -8.12
CA THR A 64 2.67 -12.84 -7.94
C THR A 64 2.11 -11.45 -8.23
N ILE A 65 2.84 -10.41 -7.79
CA ILE A 65 2.44 -9.02 -7.93
C ILE A 65 3.19 -8.41 -9.12
N LYS A 66 2.41 -7.90 -10.09
CA LYS A 66 2.94 -7.30 -11.32
C LYS A 66 2.92 -5.78 -11.28
N THR A 67 2.12 -5.20 -10.39
CA THR A 67 1.92 -3.75 -10.30
C THR A 67 1.68 -3.38 -8.84
N VAL A 68 2.40 -2.35 -8.38
CA VAL A 68 2.28 -1.81 -7.02
C VAL A 68 1.86 -0.35 -7.09
N VAL A 69 0.80 -0.01 -6.37
CA VAL A 69 0.31 1.36 -6.17
C VAL A 69 0.64 1.74 -4.74
N ALA A 70 1.33 2.85 -4.52
CA ALA A 70 1.73 3.33 -3.19
C ALA A 70 1.41 4.81 -3.02
N THR A 71 0.87 5.19 -1.85
CA THR A 71 0.46 6.57 -1.52
C THR A 71 1.56 7.42 -0.88
N SER A 72 2.70 6.82 -0.53
CA SER A 72 3.86 7.51 0.01
C SER A 72 5.06 7.24 -0.90
N PRO A 73 6.05 8.16 -0.97
CA PRO A 73 7.30 7.87 -1.67
C PRO A 73 7.91 6.60 -1.06
N ILE A 74 7.98 5.54 -1.87
CA ILE A 74 8.73 4.34 -1.55
C ILE A 74 10.18 4.81 -1.52
N SER A 75 10.76 4.93 -0.33
CA SER A 75 12.16 5.34 -0.22
C SER A 75 13.02 4.35 -1.00
N PRO A 76 13.80 4.81 -1.99
CA PRO A 76 14.60 3.93 -2.85
C PRO A 76 15.74 3.23 -2.10
N PHE A 77 16.00 3.60 -0.84
CA PHE A 77 17.06 3.02 -0.01
C PHE A 77 16.85 1.55 0.41
N PHE A 78 15.77 0.90 -0.02
CA PHE A 78 15.42 -0.45 0.43
C PHE A 78 14.97 -1.41 -0.70
N LEU A 79 15.26 -1.06 -1.96
CA LEU A 79 15.19 -2.00 -3.10
C LEU A 79 16.55 -2.62 -3.37
#